data_AF-A0ABD2ZGD5-F1
#
_entry.id   AF-A0ABD2ZGD5-F1
#
_cell.length_a   1.000
_cell.length_b   1.000
_cell.length_c   1.000
_cell.angle_alpha   90.00
_cell.angle_beta   90.00
_cell.angle_gamma   90.00
#
_symmetry.space_group_name_H-M   'P 1'
#
loop_
_entity.id
_entity.type
_entity.pdbx_description
1 polymer ?
#
loop_
_entity_poly.entity_id
_entity_poly.type
_entity_poly.pdbx_seq_one_letter_code
_entity_poly.pdbx_strand_id
1 'polypeptide(L)'
;MAPKRPSASSGSEGDPRDDQHDLRKIKRKESNRLSAKRSRERKQIQLAELQSQASQLKKENESHSKQINVATDMYLKLASQNDVLRAQVTELTDRLRSLNDVIQVAAVVNGVPFDTQEIPDVSFEPWRLPCPGQPISLEPWQHHFPTQPISASANIFQY
;
A
#
# COMPACT_ATOMS: atom_id res chain seq x y z
N MET A 1 -31.44 76.91 -48.73
CA MET A 1 -31.89 75.50 -48.86
C MET A 1 -31.50 74.98 -50.24
N ALA A 2 -30.64 73.95 -50.28
CA ALA A 2 -30.44 73.06 -51.42
C ALA A 2 -29.92 71.71 -50.88
N PRO A 3 -30.51 70.55 -51.24
CA PRO A 3 -30.18 69.26 -50.65
C PRO A 3 -29.12 68.48 -51.47
N LYS A 4 -28.27 67.69 -50.81
CA LYS A 4 -27.39 66.70 -51.47
C LYS A 4 -27.35 65.40 -50.66
N ARG A 5 -28.25 64.48 -51.03
CA ARG A 5 -28.05 63.14 -51.62
C ARG A 5 -27.50 62.07 -50.66
N PRO A 6 -28.16 60.89 -50.58
CA PRO A 6 -27.77 59.81 -49.70
C PRO A 6 -26.46 59.19 -50.17
N SER A 7 -25.53 59.01 -49.24
CA SER A 7 -24.30 58.25 -49.45
C SER A 7 -24.66 56.81 -49.81
N ALA A 8 -24.30 56.42 -51.02
CA ALA A 8 -24.42 55.05 -51.49
C ALA A 8 -23.77 54.10 -50.48
N SER A 9 -24.50 53.05 -50.11
CA SER A 9 -23.99 51.83 -49.51
C SER A 9 -22.89 51.30 -50.42
N SER A 10 -21.64 51.64 -50.10
CA SER A 10 -20.44 51.08 -50.71
C SER A 10 -20.40 49.60 -50.31
N GLY A 11 -20.90 48.74 -51.20
CA GLY A 11 -20.67 47.30 -51.13
C GLY A 11 -19.17 47.08 -51.19
N SER A 12 -18.58 46.88 -50.01
CA SER A 12 -17.18 46.51 -49.86
C SER A 12 -17.02 45.14 -50.48
N GLU A 13 -16.53 45.07 -51.71
CA GLU A 13 -15.92 43.86 -52.25
C GLU A 13 -14.77 43.49 -51.31
N GLY A 14 -15.00 42.51 -50.44
CA GLY A 14 -14.00 42.03 -49.50
C GLY A 14 -12.78 41.52 -50.26
N ASP A 15 -11.58 41.91 -49.83
CA ASP A 15 -10.34 41.34 -50.35
C ASP A 15 -10.37 39.82 -50.09
N PRO A 16 -10.19 38.95 -51.11
CA PRO A 16 -10.17 37.50 -50.94
C PRO A 16 -9.22 36.99 -49.84
N ARG A 17 -8.21 37.79 -49.46
CA ARG A 17 -7.29 37.50 -48.35
C ARG A 17 -7.95 37.59 -46.97
N ASP A 18 -8.89 38.51 -46.79
CA ASP A 18 -9.62 38.69 -45.52
C ASP A 18 -10.59 37.53 -45.27
N ASP A 19 -11.29 37.10 -46.33
CA ASP A 19 -12.18 35.92 -46.27
C ASP A 19 -11.42 34.66 -45.85
N GLN A 20 -10.20 34.46 -46.38
CA GLN A 20 -9.39 33.31 -46.00
C GLN A 20 -8.89 33.38 -44.56
N HIS A 21 -8.58 34.57 -44.05
CA HIS A 21 -8.19 34.77 -42.66
C HIS A 21 -9.36 34.50 -41.69
N ASP A 22 -10.56 34.95 -42.03
CA ASP A 22 -11.76 34.72 -41.22
C ASP A 22 -12.18 33.25 -41.19
N LEU A 23 -12.09 32.54 -42.32
CA LEU A 23 -12.31 31.09 -42.36
C LEU A 23 -11.29 30.34 -41.48
N ARG A 24 -10.01 30.73 -41.49
CA ARG A 24 -8.99 30.16 -40.59
C ARG A 24 -9.32 30.41 -39.13
N LYS A 25 -9.79 31.60 -38.78
CA LYS A 25 -10.21 31.96 -37.42
C LYS A 25 -11.39 31.13 -36.94
N ILE A 26 -12.41 30.93 -37.79
CA ILE A 26 -13.56 30.06 -37.49
C ILE A 26 -13.09 28.62 -37.25
N LYS A 27 -12.27 28.06 -38.14
CA LYS A 27 -11.72 26.69 -38.00
C LYS A 27 -10.90 26.54 -36.72
N ARG A 28 -10.08 27.53 -36.35
CA ARG A 28 -9.33 27.52 -35.08
C ARG A 28 -10.24 27.54 -33.86
N LYS A 29 -11.30 28.35 -33.87
CA LYS A 29 -12.28 28.39 -32.78
C LYS A 29 -12.96 27.03 -32.60
N GLU A 30 -13.36 26.39 -33.70
CA GLU A 30 -13.97 25.07 -33.65
C GLU A 30 -12.99 23.99 -33.19
N SER A 31 -11.78 23.97 -33.73
CA SER A 31 -10.73 23.03 -33.34
C SER A 31 -10.37 23.17 -31.86
N ASN A 32 -10.22 24.40 -31.35
CA ASN A 32 -9.93 24.66 -29.93
C ASN A 32 -11.12 24.26 -29.05
N ARG A 33 -12.35 24.57 -29.47
CA ARG A 33 -13.56 24.12 -28.76
C ARG A 33 -13.57 22.60 -28.61
N LEU A 34 -13.30 21.87 -29.68
CA LEU A 34 -13.27 20.41 -29.67
C LEU A 34 -12.09 19.87 -28.85
N SER A 35 -10.91 20.48 -28.93
CA SER A 35 -9.73 20.04 -28.17
C SER A 35 -9.89 20.29 -26.67
N ALA A 36 -10.47 21.42 -26.27
CA ALA A 36 -10.82 21.72 -24.89
C ALA A 36 -11.87 20.72 -24.35
N LYS A 37 -12.90 20.39 -25.13
CA LYS A 37 -13.88 19.36 -24.77
C LYS A 37 -13.22 18.00 -24.56
N ARG A 38 -12.45 17.52 -25.54
CA ARG A 38 -11.70 16.24 -25.43
C ARG A 38 -10.75 16.23 -24.25
N SER A 39 -10.09 17.36 -23.96
CA SER A 39 -9.21 17.46 -22.79
C SER A 39 -9.98 17.35 -21.47
N ARG A 40 -11.18 17.93 -21.37
CA ARG A 40 -12.04 17.82 -20.19
C ARG A 40 -12.53 16.38 -20.03
N GLU A 41 -13.00 15.75 -21.10
CA GLU A 41 -13.46 14.36 -21.10
C GLU A 41 -12.34 13.40 -20.67
N ARG A 42 -11.13 13.52 -21.22
CA ARG A 42 -9.98 12.70 -20.80
C ARG A 42 -9.67 12.84 -19.31
N LYS A 43 -9.66 14.07 -18.78
CA LYS A 43 -9.44 14.31 -17.35
C LYS A 43 -10.56 13.72 -16.49
N GLN A 44 -11.80 13.81 -16.95
CA GLN A 44 -12.94 13.23 -16.23
C GLN A 44 -12.86 11.70 -16.17
N ILE A 45 -12.46 11.05 -17.27
CA ILE A 45 -12.23 9.59 -17.30
C ILE A 45 -11.11 9.21 -16.32
N GLN A 46 -9.97 9.92 -16.36
CA GLN A 46 -8.86 9.67 -15.45
C GLN A 46 -9.25 9.85 -13.97
N LEU A 47 -10.04 10.87 -13.66
CA LEU A 47 -10.55 11.08 -12.29
C LEU A 47 -11.47 9.93 -11.85
N ALA A 48 -12.38 9.48 -12.72
CA ALA A 48 -13.25 8.36 -12.42
C ALA A 48 -12.47 7.05 -12.22
N GLU A 49 -11.45 6.82 -13.05
CA GLU A 49 -10.56 5.67 -12.92
C GLU A 49 -9.79 5.70 -11.59
N LEU A 50 -9.19 6.83 -11.22
CA LEU A 50 -8.49 6.99 -9.95
C LEU A 50 -9.43 6.81 -8.74
N GLN A 51 -10.65 7.32 -8.82
CA GLN A 51 -11.67 7.11 -7.78
C GLN A 51 -12.04 5.62 -7.64
N SER A 52 -12.19 4.93 -8.76
CA SER A 52 -12.44 3.48 -8.77
C SER A 52 -11.28 2.72 -8.13
N GLN A 53 -10.04 3.00 -8.54
CA GLN A 53 -8.84 2.37 -7.97
C GLN A 53 -8.73 2.64 -6.46
N ALA A 54 -8.95 3.88 -6.00
CA ALA A 54 -8.93 4.22 -4.59
C ALA A 54 -9.99 3.45 -3.79
N SER A 55 -11.20 3.30 -4.35
CA SER A 55 -12.28 2.54 -3.71
C SER A 55 -11.96 1.04 -3.61
N GLN A 56 -11.34 0.48 -4.67
CA GLN A 56 -10.92 -0.91 -4.71
C GLN A 56 -9.80 -1.18 -3.69
N LEU A 57 -8.76 -0.35 -3.67
CA LEU A 57 -7.66 -0.45 -2.71
C LEU A 57 -8.15 -0.33 -1.27
N LYS A 58 -9.12 0.55 -1.01
CA LYS A 58 -9.73 0.67 0.33
C LYS A 58 -10.42 -0.63 0.74
N LYS A 59 -11.21 -1.23 -0.15
CA LYS A 59 -11.89 -2.51 0.10
C LYS A 59 -10.89 -3.67 0.31
N GLU A 60 -9.83 -3.71 -0.48
CA GLU A 60 -8.76 -4.70 -0.33
C GLU A 60 -8.03 -4.55 1.01
N ASN A 61 -7.70 -3.32 1.41
CA ASN A 61 -7.07 -3.04 2.69
C ASN A 61 -7.97 -3.44 3.87
N GLU A 62 -9.27 -3.15 3.81
CA GLU A 62 -10.24 -3.61 4.81
C GLU A 62 -10.32 -5.15 4.87
N SER A 63 -10.23 -5.84 3.73
CA SER A 63 -10.20 -7.30 3.66
C SER A 63 -8.93 -7.87 4.29
N HIS A 64 -7.75 -7.34 3.94
CA HIS A 64 -6.48 -7.76 4.52
C HIS A 64 -6.43 -7.52 6.02
N SER A 65 -6.91 -6.36 6.49
CA SER A 65 -7.01 -6.05 7.91
C SER A 65 -7.84 -7.09 8.67
N LYS A 66 -8.98 -7.51 8.10
CA LYS A 66 -9.80 -8.59 8.69
C LYS A 66 -9.05 -9.92 8.76
N GLN A 67 -8.34 -10.29 7.69
CA GLN A 67 -7.57 -11.53 7.66
C GLN A 67 -6.43 -11.53 8.69
N ILE A 68 -5.73 -10.39 8.85
CA ILE A 68 -4.69 -10.20 9.86
C ILE A 68 -5.28 -10.36 11.26
N ASN A 69 -6.44 -9.76 11.54
CA ASN A 69 -7.08 -9.88 12.85
C ASN A 69 -7.45 -11.34 13.17
N VAL A 70 -8.05 -12.06 12.22
CA VAL A 70 -8.37 -13.49 12.39
C VAL A 70 -7.12 -14.33 12.63
N ALA A 71 -6.05 -14.10 11.87
CA ALA A 71 -4.78 -14.80 12.06
C ALA A 71 -4.15 -14.48 13.43
N THR A 72 -4.26 -13.24 13.88
CA THR A 72 -3.78 -12.78 15.19
C THR A 72 -4.52 -13.47 16.32
N ASP A 73 -5.85 -13.53 16.26
CA ASP A 73 -6.67 -14.22 17.26
C ASP A 73 -6.34 -15.71 17.35
N MET A 74 -6.15 -16.36 16.19
CA MET A 74 -5.72 -17.76 16.13
C MET A 74 -4.32 -17.95 16.73
N TYR A 75 -3.38 -17.07 16.40
CA TYR A 75 -2.03 -17.10 16.97
C TYR A 75 -2.05 -16.95 18.49
N LEU A 76 -2.81 -16.00 19.04
CA LEU A 76 -2.93 -15.80 20.48
C LEU A 76 -3.51 -17.03 21.18
N LYS A 77 -4.52 -17.67 20.57
CA LYS A 77 -5.07 -18.93 21.08
C LYS A 77 -4.01 -20.04 21.10
N LEU A 78 -3.27 -20.23 20.01
CA LEU A 78 -2.21 -21.23 19.94
C LEU A 78 -1.05 -20.93 20.91
N ALA A 79 -0.68 -19.67 21.07
CA ALA A 79 0.33 -19.24 22.04
C ALA A 79 -0.10 -19.61 23.47
N SER A 80 -1.35 -19.31 23.84
CA SER A 80 -1.87 -19.67 25.17
C SER A 80 -1.88 -21.20 25.40
N GLN A 81 -2.21 -21.99 24.37
CA GLN A 81 -2.17 -23.45 24.46
C GLN A 81 -0.72 -23.96 24.59
N ASN A 82 0.23 -23.33 23.90
CA ASN A 82 1.65 -23.64 24.01
C ASN A 82 2.17 -23.36 25.42
N ASP A 83 1.78 -22.24 26.03
CA ASP A 83 2.19 -21.89 27.39
C ASP A 83 1.63 -22.87 28.42
N VAL A 84 0.39 -23.34 28.24
CA VAL A 84 -0.18 -24.42 29.07
C VAL A 84 0.63 -25.71 28.93
N LEU A 85 0.98 -26.11 27.71
CA LEU A 85 1.79 -27.32 27.47
C LEU A 85 3.18 -27.18 28.09
N ARG A 86 3.81 -26.00 27.97
CA ARG A 86 5.11 -25.71 28.61
C ARG A 86 5.01 -25.84 30.13
N ALA A 87 3.98 -25.28 30.75
CA ALA A 87 3.75 -25.41 32.19
C ALA A 87 3.56 -26.88 32.62
N GLN A 88 2.84 -27.67 31.83
CA GLN A 88 2.68 -29.10 32.09
C GLN A 88 4.00 -29.87 31.96
N VAL A 89 4.81 -29.55 30.95
CA VAL A 89 6.16 -30.15 30.81
C VAL A 89 7.02 -29.82 32.03
N THR A 90 7.05 -28.55 32.47
CA THR A 90 7.81 -28.17 33.67
C THR A 90 7.32 -28.90 34.91
N GLU A 91 6.00 -29.00 35.11
CA GLU A 91 5.43 -29.70 36.27
C GLU A 91 5.79 -31.19 36.27
N LEU A 92 5.66 -31.87 35.12
CA LEU A 92 5.98 -33.29 35.00
C LEU A 92 7.49 -33.55 35.19
N THR A 93 8.34 -32.68 34.63
CA THR A 93 9.80 -32.76 34.82
C THR A 93 10.17 -32.60 36.29
N ASP A 94 9.55 -31.65 37.01
CA ASP A 94 9.81 -31.44 38.43
C ASP A 94 9.33 -32.60 39.29
N ARG A 95 8.14 -33.15 39.00
CA ARG A 95 7.63 -34.36 39.66
C ARG A 95 8.55 -35.56 39.44
N LEU A 96 9.03 -35.75 38.20
CA LEU A 96 9.93 -36.86 37.88
C LEU A 96 11.28 -36.70 38.60
N ARG A 97 11.84 -35.48 38.64
CA ARG A 97 13.06 -35.18 39.40
C ARG A 97 12.88 -35.48 40.89
N SER A 98 11.77 -35.05 41.49
CA SER A 98 11.46 -35.34 42.90
C SER A 98 11.36 -36.85 43.18
N LEU A 99 10.71 -37.62 42.31
CA LEU A 99 10.66 -39.09 42.45
C LEU A 99 12.04 -39.72 42.31
N ASN A 100 12.84 -39.23 41.37
CA ASN A 100 14.19 -39.67 41.13
C ASN A 100 15.09 -39.43 42.35
N ASP A 101 14.97 -38.26 42.99
CA ASP A 101 15.68 -37.92 44.24
C ASP A 101 15.28 -38.86 45.38
N VAL A 102 13.98 -39.18 45.53
CA VAL A 102 13.50 -40.15 46.54
C VAL A 102 14.09 -41.54 46.31
N ILE A 103 14.13 -42.00 45.06
CA ILE A 103 14.73 -43.30 44.71
C ILE A 103 16.23 -43.28 45.00
N GLN A 104 16.93 -42.20 44.70
CA GLN A 104 18.36 -42.05 44.97
C GLN A 104 18.64 -42.11 46.48
N VAL A 105 17.84 -41.42 47.31
CA VAL A 105 17.95 -41.50 48.78
C VAL A 105 17.72 -42.94 49.26
N ALA A 106 16.68 -43.63 48.77
CA ALA A 106 16.41 -45.02 49.14
C ALA A 106 17.53 -45.98 48.69
N ALA A 107 18.11 -45.75 47.51
CA ALA A 107 19.21 -46.55 46.98
C ALA A 107 20.48 -46.41 47.82
N VAL A 108 20.81 -45.17 48.24
CA VAL A 108 21.91 -44.88 49.17
C VAL A 108 21.72 -45.60 50.51
N VAL A 109 20.52 -45.56 51.08
CA VAL A 109 20.20 -46.25 52.35
C VAL A 109 20.35 -47.78 52.22
N ASN A 110 19.96 -48.35 51.08
CA ASN A 110 20.03 -49.78 50.84
C ASN A 110 21.38 -50.27 50.28
N GLY A 111 22.36 -49.38 50.08
CA GLY A 111 23.68 -49.72 49.55
C GLY A 111 23.68 -50.16 48.08
N VAL A 112 22.63 -49.80 47.32
CA VAL A 112 22.52 -50.13 45.89
C VAL A 112 22.86 -48.87 45.09
N PRO A 113 23.84 -48.91 44.16
CA PRO A 113 24.11 -47.77 43.28
C PRO A 113 22.92 -47.55 42.33
N PHE A 114 22.34 -46.35 42.33
CA PHE A 114 21.30 -45.94 41.38
C PHE A 114 21.84 -44.79 40.54
N ASP A 115 21.98 -45.03 39.22
CA ASP A 115 22.43 -44.04 38.26
C ASP A 115 21.21 -43.40 37.59
N THR A 116 21.05 -42.10 37.80
CA THR A 116 19.88 -41.37 37.34
C THR A 116 20.24 -40.56 36.11
N GLN A 117 19.65 -40.90 34.96
CA GLN A 117 19.76 -40.09 33.76
C GLN A 117 19.21 -38.68 34.06
N GLU A 118 20.07 -37.67 33.94
CA GLU A 118 19.65 -36.27 33.99
C GLU A 118 18.65 -36.02 32.86
N ILE A 119 17.44 -35.58 33.23
CA ILE A 119 16.47 -35.09 32.26
C ILE A 119 17.03 -33.79 31.70
N PRO A 120 17.32 -33.70 30.38
CA PRO A 120 17.76 -32.46 29.79
C PRO A 120 16.74 -31.37 30.07
N ASP A 121 17.20 -30.18 30.45
CA ASP A 121 16.31 -29.05 30.68
C ASP A 121 15.54 -28.73 29.39
N VAL A 122 14.28 -29.12 29.35
CA VAL A 122 13.38 -28.91 28.19
C VAL A 122 13.00 -27.44 28.02
N SER A 123 13.53 -26.53 28.87
CA SER A 123 13.47 -25.08 28.67
C SER A 123 14.18 -24.62 27.39
N PHE A 124 15.04 -25.47 26.81
CA PHE A 124 15.65 -25.21 25.50
C PHE A 124 14.57 -25.06 24.44
N GLU A 125 14.26 -23.82 24.09
CA GLU A 125 13.42 -23.45 22.97
C GLU A 125 14.00 -24.06 21.67
N PRO A 126 13.54 -25.24 21.21
CA PRO A 126 14.17 -25.93 20.09
C PRO A 126 13.95 -25.17 18.78
N TRP A 127 13.00 -24.24 18.82
CA TRP A 127 12.49 -23.45 17.71
C TRP A 127 12.88 -21.97 17.79
N ARG A 128 13.86 -21.60 18.61
CA ARG A 128 14.49 -20.27 18.46
C ARG A 128 15.19 -20.20 17.12
N LEU A 129 14.47 -19.67 16.14
CA LEU A 129 15.05 -19.18 14.91
C LEU A 129 16.16 -18.17 15.31
N PRO A 130 17.39 -18.30 14.77
CA PRO A 130 18.52 -17.39 15.04
C PRO A 130 18.32 -15.93 14.59
N CYS A 131 17.08 -15.49 14.42
CA CYS A 131 16.75 -14.14 14.00
C CYS A 131 15.96 -13.49 15.13
N PRO A 132 16.52 -12.50 15.86
CA PRO A 132 15.66 -11.57 16.57
C PRO A 132 14.78 -10.95 15.50
N GLY A 133 13.45 -11.07 15.66
CA GLY A 133 12.51 -10.40 14.78
C GLY A 133 12.91 -8.94 14.71
N GLN A 134 13.47 -8.54 13.57
CA GLN A 134 13.67 -7.13 13.33
C GLN A 134 12.29 -6.51 13.49
N PRO A 135 12.13 -5.46 14.31
CA PRO A 135 10.87 -4.73 14.31
C PRO A 135 10.61 -4.42 12.83
N ILE A 136 9.48 -4.90 12.32
CA ILE A 136 9.01 -4.45 11.02
C ILE A 136 8.91 -2.94 11.21
N SER A 137 9.91 -2.24 10.67
CA SER A 137 9.94 -0.79 10.64
C SER A 137 8.74 -0.42 9.79
N LEU A 138 7.60 -0.25 10.44
CA LEU A 138 6.44 0.45 9.89
C LEU A 138 6.86 1.91 9.75
N GLU A 139 7.70 2.16 8.77
CA GLU A 139 7.82 3.44 8.07
C GLU A 139 7.34 3.19 6.63
N PRO A 140 6.04 2.93 6.39
CA PRO A 140 5.57 2.55 5.06
C PRO A 140 5.37 3.76 4.13
N TRP A 141 5.75 4.98 4.53
CA TRP A 141 5.39 6.20 3.81
C TRP A 141 6.49 7.25 3.68
N GLN A 142 7.77 6.90 3.86
CA GLN A 142 8.88 7.78 3.48
C GLN A 142 9.40 7.52 2.06
N HIS A 143 8.53 7.09 1.14
CA HIS A 143 8.81 7.28 -0.27
C HIS A 143 8.58 8.75 -0.61
N HIS A 144 9.67 9.51 -0.52
CA HIS A 144 9.85 10.80 -1.17
C HIS A 144 9.27 10.71 -2.59
N PHE A 145 8.12 11.35 -2.83
CA PHE A 145 7.68 11.60 -4.19
C PHE A 145 8.73 12.51 -4.83
N PRO A 146 9.44 12.09 -5.90
CA PRO A 146 10.25 13.04 -6.62
C PRO A 146 9.28 14.03 -7.25
N THR A 147 9.19 15.22 -6.67
CA THR A 147 8.55 16.35 -7.33
C THR A 147 9.48 16.72 -8.48
N GLN A 148 9.25 16.12 -9.66
CA GLN A 148 9.87 16.58 -10.89
C GLN A 148 9.37 18.01 -11.13
N PRO A 149 10.22 19.04 -11.10
CA PRO A 149 9.79 20.35 -11.56
C PRO A 149 9.44 20.21 -13.04
N ILE A 150 8.25 20.69 -13.43
CA ILE A 150 7.84 20.76 -14.83
C ILE A 150 8.82 21.70 -15.53
N SER A 151 9.86 21.15 -16.15
CA SER A 151 10.69 21.91 -17.08
C SER A 151 9.83 22.16 -18.31
N ALA A 152 9.41 23.40 -18.51
CA ALA A 152 8.84 23.82 -19.77
C ALA A 152 9.94 23.72 -20.83
N SER A 153 9.91 22.68 -21.64
CA SER A 153 10.68 22.64 -22.88
C SER A 153 10.04 23.60 -23.88
N ALA A 154 10.47 24.85 -23.83
CA ALA A 154 10.31 25.78 -24.95
C ALA A 154 11.23 25.31 -26.08
N ASN A 155 10.70 24.48 -26.98
CA ASN A 155 11.30 24.23 -28.30
C ASN A 155 10.27 23.60 -29.25
N ILE A 156 9.35 24.43 -29.76
CA ILE A 156 8.72 24.19 -31.07
C ILE A 156 8.58 25.56 -31.74
N PHE A 157 9.69 26.12 -32.20
CA PHE A 157 9.74 27.06 -33.32
C PHE A 157 11.19 27.11 -33.80
N GLN A 158 11.55 26.23 -34.73
CA GLN A 158 12.58 26.51 -35.72
C GLN A 158 12.01 26.12 -37.08
N TYR A 159 11.85 27.17 -37.89
CA TYR A 159 11.66 27.29 -39.34
C TYR A 159 10.91 26.20 -40.11
#